data_AF-A0A6S6SNP9-F1
#
_entry.id   AF-A0A6S6SNP9-F1
#
_cell.length_a   1.000
_cell.length_b   1.000
_cell.length_c   1.000
_cell.angle_alpha   90.00
_cell.angle_beta   90.00
_cell.angle_gamma   90.00
#
_symmetry.space_group_name_H-M   'P 1'
#
loop_
_entity.id
_entity.type
_entity.pdbx_description
1 polymer ?
#
loop_
_entity_poly.entity_id
_entity_poly.type
_entity_poly.pdbx_seq_one_letter_code
_entity_poly.pdbx_strand_id
1 'polypeptide(L)'
;MQNLLILYNPYYNQEMIEDHIRILNKSENPNNAKVAFGKIRSKMRDYDNSGQEVLDTIFRSINSKNPMQLFLTDFSSMYVCYVEKVSIELNGVKAPEYYENLDVESWFIISDMREIIRNNFEYVREQVLVQFTTPTYKNHTYRLYGNRYDYPLVVEQKNPINYFENFLEGERNFAKVFKSNKYSLIQQDLMHYIFGKKLLYSMHPDSLESLVTAEVQYAEHKENATYDFSTVVILYSKVFENESYYFLKELFKQLMIYDCDLENIEYQVQGHKYTLYDYLTQKPNIGTNKYLIGNPKIFTAYKEFYHDYRKYSKLLNLLRFELKNAITNIQKIRNAAAHGGSTSKQDCEAVRSIILGVGEIGIISSILTEHKLIL
;
A
#
# COMPACT_ATOMS: atom_id res chain seq x y z
N MET A 1 6.02 -12.06 -19.16
CA MET A 1 6.87 -11.24 -18.26
C MET A 1 8.22 -11.91 -18.13
N GLN A 2 9.31 -11.17 -18.32
CA GLN A 2 10.67 -11.71 -18.11
C GLN A 2 10.90 -11.95 -16.61
N ASN A 3 11.68 -12.98 -16.27
CA ASN A 3 11.97 -13.32 -14.88
C ASN A 3 13.49 -13.36 -14.65
N LEU A 4 13.93 -12.72 -13.57
CA LEU A 4 15.28 -12.86 -13.05
C LEU A 4 15.23 -13.39 -11.63
N LEU A 5 16.28 -14.09 -11.22
CA LEU A 5 16.52 -14.48 -9.84
C LEU A 5 17.78 -13.77 -9.35
N ILE A 6 17.75 -13.22 -8.14
CA ILE A 6 18.93 -12.74 -7.42
C ILE A 6 18.99 -13.42 -6.07
N LEU A 7 20.16 -13.96 -5.76
CA LEU A 7 20.54 -14.31 -4.40
C LEU A 7 20.95 -13.03 -3.68
N TYR A 8 20.12 -12.56 -2.75
CA TYR A 8 20.50 -11.46 -1.88
C TYR A 8 21.26 -11.97 -0.66
N ASN A 9 22.04 -11.09 -0.07
CA ASN A 9 22.91 -11.46 1.04
C ASN A 9 22.52 -10.69 2.32
N PRO A 10 21.91 -11.38 3.31
CA PRO A 10 21.57 -10.79 4.61
C PRO A 10 22.78 -10.25 5.41
N TYR A 11 24.02 -10.63 5.06
CA TYR A 11 25.21 -10.07 5.71
C TYR A 11 25.39 -8.57 5.47
N TYR A 12 24.85 -8.01 4.38
CA TYR A 12 24.92 -6.56 4.14
C TYR A 12 23.96 -5.78 5.03
N ASN A 13 22.79 -6.35 5.29
CA ASN A 13 21.80 -5.85 6.23
C ASN A 13 20.82 -6.97 6.57
N GLN A 14 20.58 -7.21 7.85
CA GLN A 14 19.62 -8.22 8.31
C GLN A 14 18.17 -7.78 8.04
N GLU A 15 17.90 -6.47 8.06
CA GLU A 15 16.58 -5.88 7.80
C GLU A 15 16.41 -5.47 6.32
N MET A 16 17.09 -6.17 5.40
CA MET A 16 17.17 -5.70 4.02
C MET A 16 15.79 -5.58 3.37
N ILE A 17 14.94 -6.61 3.46
CA ILE A 17 13.61 -6.59 2.84
C ILE A 17 12.72 -5.57 3.57
N GLU A 18 12.81 -5.53 4.90
CA GLU A 18 12.09 -4.60 5.78
C GLU A 18 12.35 -3.14 5.40
N ASP A 19 13.60 -2.76 5.14
CA ASP A 19 13.95 -1.40 4.74
C ASP A 19 13.37 -1.01 3.38
N HIS A 20 13.34 -1.93 2.41
CA HIS A 20 12.71 -1.68 1.12
C HIS A 20 11.19 -1.51 1.27
N ILE A 21 10.54 -2.37 2.06
CA ILE A 21 9.10 -2.27 2.35
C ILE A 21 8.78 -0.97 3.10
N ARG A 22 9.64 -0.54 4.03
CA ARG A 22 9.50 0.72 4.77
C ARG A 22 9.52 1.93 3.83
N ILE A 23 10.33 1.91 2.77
CA ILE A 23 10.33 2.97 1.75
C ILE A 23 9.04 2.95 0.93
N LEU A 24 8.59 1.78 0.47
CA LEU A 24 7.35 1.64 -0.30
C LEU A 24 6.13 2.12 0.50
N ASN A 25 6.03 1.75 1.78
CA ASN A 25 4.95 2.17 2.67
C ASN A 25 4.95 3.67 2.98
N LYS A 26 6.08 4.37 2.87
CA LYS A 26 6.17 5.82 3.10
C LYS A 26 5.70 6.67 1.91
N SER A 27 5.31 6.07 0.79
CA SER A 27 4.85 6.82 -0.39
C SER A 27 3.48 7.46 -0.15
N GLU A 28 3.35 8.77 -0.33
CA GLU A 28 2.05 9.47 -0.25
C GLU A 28 1.05 9.01 -1.32
N ASN A 29 1.57 8.60 -2.48
CA ASN A 29 0.79 7.97 -3.53
C ASN A 29 1.26 6.53 -3.70
N PRO A 30 0.52 5.55 -3.13
CA PRO A 30 0.81 4.12 -3.27
C PRO A 30 0.91 3.64 -4.71
N ASN A 31 0.20 4.29 -5.63
CA ASN A 31 0.24 3.91 -7.03
C ASN A 31 1.57 4.25 -7.71
N ASN A 32 2.31 5.21 -7.13
CA ASN A 32 3.62 5.67 -7.59
C ASN A 32 4.74 5.29 -6.61
N ALA A 33 4.47 4.42 -5.63
CA ALA A 33 5.49 3.97 -4.69
C ALA A 33 6.62 3.28 -5.45
N LYS A 34 7.86 3.70 -5.21
CA LYS A 34 9.06 3.11 -5.81
C LYS A 34 10.18 3.01 -4.80
N VAL A 35 10.94 1.94 -4.89
CA VAL A 35 12.19 1.74 -4.16
C VAL A 35 13.22 1.12 -5.08
N ALA A 36 14.48 1.51 -4.93
CA ALA A 36 15.58 0.90 -5.67
C ALA A 36 16.21 -0.22 -4.87
N PHE A 37 16.35 -1.38 -5.50
CA PHE A 37 17.13 -2.52 -5.01
C PHE A 37 18.46 -2.59 -5.77
N GLY A 38 19.56 -2.52 -5.05
CA GLY A 38 20.91 -2.56 -5.61
C GLY A 38 21.48 -3.98 -5.64
N LYS A 39 21.94 -4.43 -6.82
CA LYS A 39 22.77 -5.62 -6.95
C LYS A 39 24.22 -5.25 -6.63
N ILE A 40 24.73 -5.72 -5.50
CA ILE A 40 26.07 -5.41 -5.02
C ILE A 40 27.13 -6.21 -5.79
N ARG A 41 28.23 -5.56 -6.19
CA ARG A 41 29.43 -6.21 -6.75
C ARG A 41 30.15 -6.94 -5.63
N SER A 42 30.38 -8.24 -5.79
CA SER A 42 31.25 -8.96 -4.87
C SER A 42 32.69 -8.52 -5.09
N LYS A 43 33.40 -8.15 -4.01
CA LYS A 43 34.84 -7.83 -4.06
C LYS A 43 35.71 -9.01 -4.49
N MET A 44 35.19 -10.24 -4.35
CA MET A 44 35.90 -11.48 -4.73
C MET A 44 35.60 -11.92 -6.17
N ARG A 45 34.76 -11.16 -6.90
CA ARG A 45 34.41 -11.49 -8.28
C ARG A 45 35.49 -10.96 -9.21
N ASP A 46 36.24 -11.89 -9.81
CA ASP A 46 37.30 -11.65 -10.77
C ASP A 46 36.91 -12.00 -12.22
N TYR A 47 35.61 -12.22 -12.47
CA TYR A 47 35.08 -12.70 -13.73
C TYR A 47 33.74 -12.04 -14.10
N ASP A 48 33.51 -11.85 -15.40
CA ASP A 48 32.28 -11.25 -15.93
C ASP A 48 31.09 -12.23 -15.93
N ASN A 49 29.86 -11.71 -15.97
CA ASN A 49 28.67 -12.55 -15.96
C ASN A 49 28.59 -13.27 -17.31
N SER A 50 28.58 -14.58 -17.31
CA SER A 50 28.49 -15.39 -18.54
C SER A 50 27.23 -15.10 -19.36
N GLY A 51 26.19 -14.52 -18.76
CA GLY A 51 24.96 -14.07 -19.40
C GLY A 51 24.81 -12.55 -19.58
N GLN A 52 25.88 -11.75 -19.49
CA GLN A 52 25.78 -10.28 -19.47
C GLN A 52 25.07 -9.69 -20.70
N GLU A 53 25.36 -10.16 -21.92
CA GLU A 53 24.72 -9.64 -23.14
C GLU A 53 23.19 -9.86 -23.16
N VAL A 54 22.75 -10.99 -22.61
CA VAL A 54 21.32 -11.32 -22.47
C VAL A 54 20.69 -10.41 -21.42
N LEU A 55 21.36 -10.19 -20.29
CA LEU A 55 20.92 -9.28 -19.25
C LEU A 55 20.81 -7.84 -19.76
N ASP A 56 21.78 -7.35 -20.53
CA ASP A 56 21.75 -6.00 -21.09
C ASP A 56 20.58 -5.81 -22.05
N THR A 57 20.29 -6.82 -22.88
CA THR A 57 19.11 -6.84 -23.77
C THR A 57 17.82 -6.77 -22.95
N ILE A 58 17.73 -7.59 -21.90
CA ILE A 58 16.61 -7.60 -20.97
C ILE A 58 16.44 -6.23 -20.32
N PHE A 59 17.50 -5.68 -19.72
CA PHE A 59 17.47 -4.39 -19.02
C PHE A 59 17.03 -3.23 -19.91
N ARG A 60 17.47 -3.20 -21.18
CA ARG A 60 17.03 -2.20 -22.16
C ARG A 60 15.54 -2.33 -22.55
N SER A 61 14.97 -3.53 -22.42
CA SER A 61 13.57 -3.80 -22.78
C SER A 61 12.56 -3.52 -21.66
N ILE A 62 13.02 -3.40 -20.41
CA ILE A 62 12.17 -3.19 -19.24
C ILE A 62 11.72 -1.73 -19.17
N ASN A 63 10.41 -1.53 -19.03
CA ASN A 63 9.80 -0.23 -18.79
C ASN A 63 8.43 -0.42 -18.10
N SER A 64 7.72 0.66 -17.77
CA SER A 64 6.41 0.58 -17.11
C SER A 64 5.33 -0.19 -17.90
N LYS A 65 5.45 -0.29 -19.23
CA LYS A 65 4.54 -1.08 -20.08
C LYS A 65 4.99 -2.53 -20.26
N ASN A 66 6.27 -2.80 -20.05
CA ASN A 66 6.87 -4.14 -20.14
C ASN A 66 7.69 -4.41 -18.86
N PRO A 67 7.01 -4.64 -17.73
CA PRO A 67 7.66 -4.88 -16.45
C PRO A 67 8.30 -6.28 -16.41
N MET A 68 9.15 -6.47 -15.40
CA MET A 68 9.82 -7.73 -15.09
C MET A 68 9.42 -8.25 -13.71
N GLN A 69 9.48 -9.58 -13.52
CA GLN A 69 9.48 -10.20 -12.19
C GLN A 69 10.92 -10.46 -11.74
N LEU A 70 11.35 -9.79 -10.68
CA LEU A 70 12.62 -10.08 -10.03
C LEU A 70 12.36 -10.91 -8.78
N PHE A 71 12.78 -12.16 -8.80
CA PHE A 71 12.77 -13.05 -7.64
C PHE A 71 14.00 -12.76 -6.76
N LEU A 72 13.76 -12.54 -5.47
CA LEU A 72 14.77 -12.28 -4.46
C LEU A 72 14.74 -13.42 -3.45
N THR A 73 15.87 -14.08 -3.22
CA THR A 73 15.99 -15.16 -2.23
C THR A 73 17.29 -15.10 -1.46
N ASP A 74 17.27 -15.55 -0.21
CA ASP A 74 18.45 -15.96 0.58
C ASP A 74 18.48 -17.49 0.79
N PHE A 75 17.71 -18.22 -0.02
CA PHE A 75 17.35 -19.64 0.10
C PHE A 75 16.42 -20.02 1.24
N SER A 76 16.22 -19.19 2.24
CA SER A 76 15.22 -19.42 3.31
C SER A 76 13.90 -18.73 3.02
N SER A 77 13.94 -17.59 2.35
CA SER A 77 12.80 -16.77 1.98
C SER A 77 12.79 -16.53 0.47
N MET A 78 11.61 -16.28 -0.09
CA MET A 78 11.44 -15.89 -1.47
C MET A 78 10.43 -14.74 -1.55
N TYR A 79 10.87 -13.67 -2.22
CA TYR A 79 10.03 -12.54 -2.60
C TYR A 79 10.07 -12.39 -4.11
N VAL A 80 9.03 -11.79 -4.67
CA VAL A 80 9.01 -11.40 -6.08
C VAL A 80 8.69 -9.92 -6.17
N CYS A 81 9.40 -9.22 -7.03
CA CYS A 81 9.32 -7.77 -7.18
C CYS A 81 8.84 -7.42 -8.59
N TYR A 82 7.96 -6.43 -8.67
CA TYR A 82 7.53 -5.81 -9.92
C TYR A 82 8.52 -4.71 -10.29
N VAL A 83 9.36 -4.97 -11.30
CA VAL A 83 10.44 -4.07 -11.72
C VAL A 83 10.04 -3.33 -12.98
N GLU A 84 10.08 -2.00 -12.93
CA GLU A 84 9.72 -1.12 -14.05
C GLU A 84 10.93 -0.54 -14.78
N LYS A 85 12.13 -0.60 -14.18
CA LYS A 85 13.36 -0.07 -14.78
C LYS A 85 14.58 -0.73 -14.14
N VAL A 86 15.63 -0.90 -14.94
CA VAL A 86 16.98 -1.19 -14.44
C VAL A 86 17.91 -0.06 -14.87
N SER A 87 18.79 0.39 -13.98
CA SER A 87 19.70 1.52 -14.21
C SER A 87 21.06 1.26 -13.59
N ILE A 88 22.12 1.83 -14.16
CA ILE A 88 23.46 1.79 -13.56
C ILE A 88 23.57 2.85 -12.46
N GLU A 89 22.95 4.01 -12.67
CA GLU A 89 22.92 5.11 -11.71
C GLU A 89 21.56 5.21 -11.01
N LEU A 90 21.59 5.58 -9.73
CA LEU A 90 20.40 5.83 -8.93
C LEU A 90 19.94 7.28 -9.10
N ASN A 91 18.88 7.49 -9.88
CA ASN A 91 18.34 8.83 -10.16
C ASN A 91 16.84 8.89 -9.82
N GLY A 92 16.47 9.81 -8.93
CA GLY A 92 15.06 10.15 -8.63
C GLY A 92 14.26 9.08 -7.87
N VAL A 93 14.92 8.07 -7.30
CA VAL A 93 14.29 6.99 -6.50
C VAL A 93 15.11 6.76 -5.24
N LYS A 94 14.45 6.49 -4.12
CA LYS A 94 15.12 6.17 -2.85
C LYS A 94 15.58 4.72 -2.82
N ALA A 95 16.76 4.49 -2.26
CA ALA A 95 17.25 3.19 -1.85
C ALA A 95 17.44 3.18 -0.32
N PRO A 96 17.46 2.02 0.34
CA PRO A 96 17.89 1.91 1.73
C PRO A 96 19.29 2.51 1.98
N GLU A 97 19.48 3.11 3.15
CA GLU A 97 20.72 3.83 3.52
C GLU A 97 21.95 2.91 3.57
N TYR A 98 21.77 1.60 3.84
CA TYR A 98 22.90 0.67 3.93
C TYR A 98 23.68 0.52 2.61
N TYR A 99 23.13 0.97 1.48
CA TYR A 99 23.82 0.96 0.18
C TYR A 99 24.90 2.04 0.03
N GLU A 100 24.93 3.09 0.88
CA GLU A 100 25.81 4.26 0.69
C GLU A 100 27.30 3.91 0.57
N ASN A 101 27.74 2.81 1.20
CA ASN A 101 29.14 2.37 1.21
C ASN A 101 29.38 1.08 0.41
N LEU A 102 28.42 0.68 -0.44
CA LEU A 102 28.48 -0.55 -1.21
C LEU A 102 28.62 -0.25 -2.70
N ASP A 103 29.45 -1.03 -3.38
CA ASP A 103 29.59 -0.97 -4.83
C ASP A 103 28.38 -1.66 -5.48
N VAL A 104 27.48 -0.88 -6.08
CA VAL A 104 26.25 -1.37 -6.70
C VAL A 104 26.43 -1.41 -8.22
N GLU A 105 26.32 -2.62 -8.79
CA GLU A 105 26.47 -2.86 -10.24
C GLU A 105 25.25 -2.39 -11.03
N SER A 106 24.06 -2.54 -10.45
CA SER A 106 22.79 -2.22 -11.11
C SER A 106 21.69 -1.99 -10.07
N TRP A 107 20.82 -1.04 -10.37
CA TRP A 107 19.65 -0.66 -9.60
C TRP A 107 18.37 -1.15 -10.28
N PHE A 108 17.61 -1.97 -9.57
CA PHE A 108 16.28 -2.43 -9.96
C PHE A 108 15.24 -1.53 -9.32
N ILE A 109 14.47 -0.80 -10.12
CA ILE A 109 13.42 0.10 -9.65
C ILE A 109 12.14 -0.71 -9.46
N ILE A 110 11.82 -0.98 -8.21
CA ILE A 110 10.71 -1.81 -7.76
C ILE A 110 9.51 -0.92 -7.44
N SER A 111 8.35 -1.27 -7.98
CA SER A 111 7.07 -0.58 -7.70
C SER A 111 6.08 -1.42 -6.88
N ASP A 112 6.33 -2.72 -6.74
CA ASP A 112 5.61 -3.60 -5.82
C ASP A 112 6.48 -4.80 -5.42
N MET A 113 6.22 -5.38 -4.25
CA MET A 113 6.91 -6.55 -3.73
C MET A 113 5.91 -7.50 -3.07
N ARG A 114 6.03 -8.79 -3.35
CA ARG A 114 5.17 -9.83 -2.80
C ARG A 114 6.00 -10.91 -2.11
N GLU A 115 5.60 -11.25 -0.88
CA GLU A 115 6.12 -12.41 -0.15
C GLU A 115 5.52 -13.69 -0.76
N ILE A 116 6.38 -14.64 -1.13
CA ILE A 116 5.97 -15.98 -1.56
C ILE A 116 6.05 -16.94 -0.37
N ILE A 117 7.20 -16.94 0.30
CA ILE A 117 7.46 -17.74 1.49
C ILE A 117 8.57 -17.08 2.31
N ARG A 118 8.53 -17.26 3.62
CA ARG A 118 9.49 -16.67 4.57
C ARG A 118 10.02 -17.73 5.53
N ASN A 119 11.33 -17.70 5.76
CA ASN A 119 12.05 -18.51 6.76
C ASN A 119 11.78 -20.03 6.66
N ASN A 120 11.63 -20.57 5.45
CA ASN A 120 11.43 -21.99 5.19
C ASN A 120 12.34 -22.47 4.04
N PHE A 121 13.58 -22.81 4.39
CA PHE A 121 14.60 -23.28 3.44
C PHE A 121 14.18 -24.52 2.67
N GLU A 122 13.58 -25.50 3.35
CA GLU A 122 13.14 -26.75 2.73
C GLU A 122 12.08 -26.49 1.67
N TYR A 123 11.08 -25.68 1.99
CA TYR A 123 10.01 -25.32 1.04
C TYR A 123 10.53 -24.50 -0.13
N VAL A 124 11.40 -23.51 0.11
CA VAL A 124 12.04 -22.74 -0.98
C VAL A 124 12.80 -23.68 -1.93
N ARG A 125 13.61 -24.58 -1.38
CA ARG A 125 14.40 -25.54 -2.17
C ARG A 125 13.52 -26.49 -2.97
N GLU A 126 12.53 -27.11 -2.33
CA GLU A 126 11.81 -28.26 -2.88
C GLU A 126 10.55 -27.91 -3.65
N GLN A 127 9.93 -26.77 -3.35
CA GLN A 127 8.64 -26.38 -3.91
C GLN A 127 8.74 -25.14 -4.79
N VAL A 128 9.61 -24.19 -4.45
CA VAL A 128 9.72 -22.92 -5.20
C VAL A 128 10.79 -22.99 -6.27
N LEU A 129 12.04 -23.25 -5.89
CA LEU A 129 13.19 -23.19 -6.82
C LEU A 129 13.11 -24.25 -7.91
N VAL A 130 12.56 -25.43 -7.63
CA VAL A 130 12.33 -26.49 -8.64
C VAL A 130 11.38 -26.08 -9.75
N GLN A 131 10.60 -25.01 -9.59
CA GLN A 131 9.69 -24.49 -10.60
C GLN A 131 10.40 -23.61 -11.63
N PHE A 132 11.70 -23.35 -11.47
CA PHE A 132 12.47 -22.57 -12.44
C PHE A 132 13.33 -23.46 -13.34
N THR A 133 13.44 -23.09 -14.61
CA THR A 133 14.53 -23.50 -15.50
C THR A 133 15.51 -22.35 -15.70
N THR A 134 16.73 -22.67 -16.10
CA THR A 134 17.83 -21.72 -16.29
C THR A 134 18.27 -21.70 -17.76
N PRO A 135 17.65 -20.87 -18.62
CA PRO A 135 17.93 -20.87 -20.07
C PRO A 135 19.41 -20.66 -20.41
N THR A 136 20.10 -19.78 -19.68
CA THR A 136 21.53 -19.51 -19.84
C THR A 136 22.44 -20.65 -19.37
N TYR A 137 21.88 -21.66 -18.69
CA TYR A 137 22.59 -22.85 -18.19
C TYR A 137 21.92 -24.13 -18.71
N LYS A 138 21.96 -24.31 -20.04
CA LYS A 138 21.45 -25.50 -20.76
C LYS A 138 19.98 -25.82 -20.49
N ASN A 139 19.20 -24.82 -20.08
CA ASN A 139 17.78 -24.93 -19.77
C ASN A 139 17.42 -26.04 -18.76
N HIS A 140 18.33 -26.36 -17.84
CA HIS A 140 18.05 -27.32 -16.77
C HIS A 140 17.13 -26.71 -15.72
N THR A 141 16.45 -27.58 -14.95
CA THR A 141 15.79 -27.14 -13.71
C THR A 141 16.83 -26.53 -12.78
N TYR A 142 16.50 -25.43 -12.10
CA TYR A 142 17.37 -24.78 -11.14
C TYR A 142 17.81 -25.78 -10.06
N ARG A 143 19.11 -25.77 -9.72
CA ARG A 143 19.69 -26.64 -8.69
C ARG A 143 20.51 -25.81 -7.73
N LEU A 144 20.21 -25.90 -6.43
CA LEU A 144 20.98 -25.20 -5.40
C LEU A 144 22.46 -25.60 -5.38
N TYR A 145 22.75 -26.87 -5.68
CA TYR A 145 24.09 -27.43 -5.68
C TYR A 145 24.52 -27.89 -7.08
N GLY A 146 25.83 -27.83 -7.34
CA GLY A 146 26.45 -28.39 -8.55
C GLY A 146 26.54 -27.45 -9.74
N ASN A 147 25.93 -26.27 -9.69
CA ASN A 147 26.06 -25.22 -10.69
C ASN A 147 26.60 -23.93 -10.06
N ARG A 148 27.56 -23.28 -10.72
CA ARG A 148 28.01 -21.93 -10.37
C ARG A 148 27.16 -20.92 -11.14
N TYR A 149 26.06 -20.48 -10.53
CA TYR A 149 25.20 -19.47 -11.14
C TYR A 149 25.76 -18.06 -10.94
N ASP A 150 25.66 -17.25 -11.99
CA ASP A 150 25.95 -15.83 -11.95
C ASP A 150 24.65 -15.05 -11.80
N TYR A 151 24.54 -14.27 -10.72
CA TYR A 151 23.38 -13.45 -10.44
C TYR A 151 23.59 -12.01 -10.94
N PRO A 152 22.56 -11.35 -11.52
CA PRO A 152 21.19 -11.83 -11.73
C PRO A 152 21.11 -12.98 -12.73
N LEU A 153 20.35 -14.02 -12.39
CA LEU A 153 20.20 -15.22 -13.19
C LEU A 153 18.91 -15.13 -14.00
N VAL A 154 18.99 -15.33 -15.32
CA VAL A 154 17.80 -15.47 -16.17
C VAL A 154 17.11 -16.79 -15.85
N VAL A 155 15.83 -16.73 -15.50
CA VAL A 155 15.02 -17.90 -15.16
C VAL A 155 13.71 -17.91 -15.94
N GLU A 156 13.18 -19.10 -16.17
CA GLU A 156 11.83 -19.30 -16.69
C GLU A 156 11.02 -20.13 -15.72
N GLN A 157 9.76 -19.75 -15.50
CA GLN A 157 8.85 -20.55 -14.68
C GLN A 157 8.29 -21.70 -15.52
N LYS A 158 8.38 -22.94 -15.02
CA LYS A 158 7.77 -24.12 -15.65
C LYS A 158 6.26 -23.95 -15.85
N ASN A 159 5.60 -23.36 -14.85
CA ASN A 159 4.22 -22.93 -14.90
C ASN A 159 4.20 -21.41 -14.75
N PRO A 160 4.01 -20.64 -15.83
CA PRO A 160 4.07 -19.19 -15.77
C PRO A 160 3.00 -18.61 -14.83
N ILE A 161 3.45 -17.96 -13.76
CA ILE A 161 2.60 -17.19 -12.85
C ILE A 161 2.95 -15.70 -13.01
N ASN A 162 1.91 -14.88 -13.19
CA ASN A 162 2.00 -13.44 -13.03
C ASN A 162 1.61 -13.08 -11.60
N TYR A 163 2.59 -12.82 -10.74
CA TYR A 163 2.36 -12.47 -9.33
C TYR A 163 1.71 -11.10 -9.13
N PHE A 164 1.59 -10.31 -10.20
CA PHE A 164 1.12 -8.92 -10.23
C PHE A 164 -0.01 -8.72 -11.25
N GLU A 165 -0.82 -9.74 -11.51
CA GLU A 165 -1.95 -9.68 -12.45
C GLU A 165 -2.91 -8.51 -12.19
N ASN A 166 -3.11 -8.15 -10.92
CA ASN A 166 -4.02 -7.07 -10.51
C ASN A 166 -3.31 -5.74 -10.23
N PHE A 167 -2.02 -5.62 -10.54
CA PHE A 167 -1.25 -4.40 -10.26
C PHE A 167 -1.85 -3.16 -10.95
N LEU A 168 -2.28 -3.31 -12.20
CA LEU A 168 -2.95 -2.25 -12.96
C LEU A 168 -4.35 -1.91 -12.43
N GLU A 169 -4.98 -2.82 -11.69
CA GLU A 169 -6.25 -2.58 -11.00
C GLU A 169 -6.09 -1.89 -9.64
N GLY A 170 -4.84 -1.63 -9.23
CA GLY A 170 -4.50 -0.95 -7.97
C GLY A 170 -4.03 -1.88 -6.85
N GLU A 171 -3.91 -3.20 -7.08
CA GLU A 171 -3.38 -4.08 -6.04
C GLU A 171 -1.93 -3.72 -5.71
N ARG A 172 -1.63 -3.60 -4.41
CA ARG A 172 -0.28 -3.39 -3.89
C ARG A 172 0.03 -4.47 -2.88
N ASN A 173 0.96 -5.36 -3.22
CA ASN A 173 1.33 -6.51 -2.41
C ASN A 173 2.31 -6.16 -1.29
N PHE A 174 3.09 -5.08 -1.44
CA PHE A 174 4.10 -4.69 -0.46
C PHE A 174 3.49 -4.45 0.94
N ALA A 175 2.25 -3.98 1.00
CA ALA A 175 1.50 -3.77 2.24
C ALA A 175 1.13 -5.08 2.97
N LYS A 176 1.19 -6.22 2.26
CA LYS A 176 0.89 -7.56 2.78
C LYS A 176 2.14 -8.33 3.17
N VAL A 177 3.33 -7.82 2.86
CA VAL A 177 4.59 -8.48 3.21
C VAL A 177 4.69 -8.58 4.74
N PHE A 178 5.18 -9.71 5.23
CA PHE A 178 5.27 -10.09 6.63
C PHE A 178 3.96 -10.32 7.38
N LYS A 179 2.79 -10.21 6.74
CA LYS A 179 1.49 -10.44 7.37
C LYS A 179 1.18 -11.92 7.55
N SER A 180 0.27 -12.22 8.48
CA SER A 180 -0.12 -13.60 8.81
C SER A 180 -1.17 -14.17 7.84
N ASN A 181 -1.32 -15.49 7.79
CA ASN A 181 -2.40 -16.13 7.01
C ASN A 181 -3.80 -15.63 7.41
N LYS A 182 -4.01 -15.36 8.70
CA LYS A 182 -5.28 -14.83 9.21
C LYS A 182 -5.58 -13.42 8.67
N TYR A 183 -4.54 -12.58 8.57
CA TYR A 183 -4.66 -11.28 7.91
C TYR A 183 -5.10 -11.45 6.46
N SER A 184 -4.48 -12.37 5.70
CA SER A 184 -4.84 -12.63 4.30
C SER A 184 -6.28 -13.12 4.13
N LEU A 185 -6.74 -14.02 5.00
CA LEU A 185 -8.13 -14.52 4.98
C LEU A 185 -9.14 -13.39 5.25
N ILE A 186 -8.91 -12.60 6.29
CA ILE A 186 -9.80 -11.47 6.63
C ILE A 186 -9.80 -10.42 5.52
N GLN A 187 -8.64 -10.13 4.91
CA GLN A 187 -8.58 -9.23 3.76
C GLN A 187 -9.42 -9.76 2.58
N GLN A 188 -9.36 -11.07 2.33
CA GLN A 188 -10.20 -11.69 1.30
C GLN A 188 -11.69 -11.58 1.66
N ASP A 189 -12.08 -11.81 2.90
CA ASP A 189 -13.48 -11.67 3.32
C ASP A 189 -13.98 -10.22 3.15
N LEU A 190 -13.18 -9.23 3.55
CA LEU A 190 -13.49 -7.82 3.32
C LEU A 190 -13.63 -7.50 1.83
N MET A 191 -12.79 -8.10 0.99
CA MET A 191 -12.88 -7.97 -0.47
C MET A 191 -14.17 -8.58 -1.02
N HIS A 192 -14.53 -9.79 -0.61
CA HIS A 192 -15.66 -10.53 -1.19
C HIS A 192 -17.01 -10.01 -0.70
N TYR A 193 -17.10 -9.67 0.59
CA TYR A 193 -18.39 -9.39 1.22
C TYR A 193 -18.69 -7.91 1.44
N ILE A 194 -17.68 -7.03 1.42
CA ILE A 194 -17.86 -5.61 1.79
C ILE A 194 -17.49 -4.66 0.66
N PHE A 195 -16.26 -4.70 0.18
CA PHE A 195 -15.73 -3.66 -0.70
C PHE A 195 -15.76 -4.03 -2.18
N GLY A 196 -15.68 -5.32 -2.50
CA GLY A 196 -15.27 -5.75 -3.84
C GLY A 196 -13.81 -5.40 -4.14
N LYS A 197 -13.26 -6.03 -5.18
CA LYS A 197 -11.88 -5.80 -5.66
C LYS A 197 -11.60 -4.32 -5.94
N LYS A 198 -12.54 -3.66 -6.62
CA LYS A 198 -12.39 -2.27 -7.08
C LYS A 198 -12.25 -1.26 -5.95
N LEU A 199 -13.07 -1.34 -4.89
CA LEU A 199 -12.98 -0.38 -3.79
C LEU A 199 -11.82 -0.71 -2.85
N LEU A 200 -11.58 -2.00 -2.58
CA LEU A 200 -10.48 -2.43 -1.71
C LEU A 200 -9.13 -1.94 -2.24
N TYR A 201 -8.88 -2.07 -3.54
CA TYR A 201 -7.63 -1.61 -4.16
C TYR A 201 -7.51 -0.09 -4.33
N SER A 202 -8.58 0.68 -4.15
CA SER A 202 -8.49 2.15 -4.09
C SER A 202 -8.22 2.68 -2.68
N MET A 203 -8.31 1.84 -1.65
CA MET A 203 -8.03 2.23 -0.28
C MET A 203 -6.52 2.49 -0.10
N HIS A 204 -6.16 3.49 0.70
CA HIS A 204 -4.76 3.71 1.03
C HIS A 204 -4.19 2.48 1.78
N PRO A 205 -2.95 2.03 1.51
CA PRO A 205 -2.32 0.89 2.18
C PRO A 205 -2.40 0.95 3.70
N ASP A 206 -2.07 2.10 4.31
CA ASP A 206 -2.18 2.27 5.77
C ASP A 206 -3.61 2.08 6.29
N SER A 207 -4.61 2.52 5.53
CA SER A 207 -6.01 2.33 5.88
C SER A 207 -6.41 0.86 5.77
N LEU A 208 -5.99 0.18 4.71
CA LEU A 208 -6.25 -1.24 4.51
C LEU A 208 -5.57 -2.09 5.59
N GLU A 209 -4.32 -1.76 5.93
CA GLU A 209 -3.59 -2.39 7.03
C GLU A 209 -4.28 -2.18 8.36
N SER A 210 -4.66 -0.94 8.68
CA SER A 210 -5.36 -0.62 9.92
C SER A 210 -6.70 -1.35 9.99
N LEU A 211 -7.45 -1.42 8.88
CA LEU A 211 -8.75 -2.07 8.81
C LEU A 211 -8.65 -3.58 9.04
N VAL A 212 -7.77 -4.25 8.31
CA VAL A 212 -7.61 -5.70 8.43
C VAL A 212 -7.06 -6.05 9.81
N THR A 213 -6.13 -5.27 10.35
CA THR A 213 -5.60 -5.47 11.71
C THR A 213 -6.69 -5.30 12.77
N ALA A 214 -7.58 -4.30 12.61
CA ALA A 214 -8.73 -4.13 13.50
C ALA A 214 -9.66 -5.35 13.48
N GLU A 215 -9.99 -5.86 12.28
CA GLU A 215 -10.82 -7.05 12.13
C GLU A 215 -10.16 -8.31 12.69
N VAL A 216 -8.84 -8.48 12.51
CA VAL A 216 -8.08 -9.61 13.12
C VAL A 216 -8.22 -9.56 14.64
N GLN A 217 -7.94 -8.41 15.26
CA GLN A 217 -8.02 -8.25 16.72
C GLN A 217 -9.45 -8.40 17.23
N TYR A 218 -10.43 -7.81 16.55
CA TYR A 218 -11.84 -7.97 16.89
C TYR A 218 -12.25 -9.45 16.84
N ALA A 219 -11.91 -10.18 15.78
CA ALA A 219 -12.23 -11.59 15.63
C ALA A 219 -11.61 -12.47 16.73
N GLU A 220 -10.44 -12.10 17.25
CA GLU A 220 -9.75 -12.81 18.35
C GLU A 220 -10.40 -12.60 19.71
N HIS A 221 -10.97 -11.42 19.93
CA HIS A 221 -11.38 -10.99 21.26
C HIS A 221 -12.89 -10.77 21.40
N LYS A 222 -13.69 -10.90 20.34
CA LYS A 222 -15.14 -10.63 20.36
C LYS A 222 -15.92 -11.46 21.40
N GLU A 223 -15.43 -12.64 21.79
CA GLU A 223 -16.06 -13.48 22.82
C GLU A 223 -15.50 -13.21 24.24
N ASN A 224 -14.46 -12.38 24.37
CA ASN A 224 -13.86 -12.02 25.64
C ASN A 224 -14.59 -10.81 26.25
N ALA A 225 -15.38 -11.07 27.30
CA ALA A 225 -16.18 -10.05 27.97
C ALA A 225 -15.36 -8.95 28.69
N THR A 226 -14.08 -9.19 28.97
CA THR A 226 -13.21 -8.23 29.70
C THR A 226 -12.16 -7.59 28.82
N TYR A 227 -12.17 -7.85 27.50
CA TYR A 227 -11.20 -7.26 26.60
C TYR A 227 -11.48 -5.76 26.40
N ASP A 228 -10.43 -4.95 26.48
CA ASP A 228 -10.50 -3.52 26.17
C ASP A 228 -10.31 -3.30 24.66
N PHE A 229 -11.36 -2.84 24.00
CA PHE A 229 -11.37 -2.64 22.54
C PHE A 229 -10.77 -1.29 22.10
N SER A 230 -10.10 -0.55 22.99
CA SER A 230 -9.57 0.79 22.68
C SER A 230 -8.63 0.78 21.48
N THR A 231 -7.73 -0.20 21.39
CA THR A 231 -6.81 -0.36 20.25
C THR A 231 -7.57 -0.61 18.94
N VAL A 232 -8.60 -1.44 18.97
CA VAL A 232 -9.42 -1.78 17.80
C VAL A 232 -10.17 -0.52 17.30
N VAL A 233 -10.75 0.25 18.21
CA VAL A 233 -11.41 1.53 17.90
C VAL A 233 -10.43 2.54 17.30
N ILE A 234 -9.21 2.63 17.83
CA ILE A 234 -8.18 3.53 17.29
C ILE A 234 -7.83 3.13 15.86
N LEU A 235 -7.68 1.84 15.57
CA LEU A 235 -7.40 1.34 14.22
C LEU A 235 -8.53 1.67 13.24
N TYR A 236 -9.79 1.37 13.58
CA TYR A 236 -10.94 1.78 12.74
C TYR A 236 -11.01 3.29 12.53
N SER A 237 -10.76 4.08 13.58
CA SER A 237 -10.76 5.54 13.50
C SER A 237 -9.67 6.03 12.54
N LYS A 238 -8.49 5.38 12.54
CA LYS A 238 -7.40 5.69 11.62
C LYS A 238 -7.80 5.47 10.16
N VAL A 239 -8.52 4.38 9.85
CA VAL A 239 -9.08 4.12 8.51
C VAL A 239 -9.95 5.30 8.08
N PHE A 240 -10.91 5.68 8.91
CA PHE A 240 -11.82 6.79 8.61
C PHE A 240 -11.09 8.11 8.42
N GLU A 241 -10.14 8.43 9.30
CA GLU A 241 -9.36 9.66 9.24
C GLU A 241 -8.50 9.75 7.98
N ASN A 242 -7.91 8.65 7.54
CA ASN A 242 -7.09 8.61 6.33
C ASN A 242 -7.97 8.74 5.08
N GLU A 243 -8.96 7.87 4.91
CA GLU A 243 -9.80 7.87 3.71
C GLU A 243 -10.60 9.17 3.56
N SER A 244 -11.14 9.70 4.67
CA SER A 244 -11.82 11.01 4.63
C SER A 244 -10.87 12.14 4.24
N TYR A 245 -9.62 12.10 4.70
CA TYR A 245 -8.63 13.12 4.36
C TYR A 245 -8.28 13.08 2.87
N TYR A 246 -7.95 11.91 2.32
CA TYR A 246 -7.58 11.80 0.90
C TYR A 246 -8.73 12.23 0.00
N PHE A 247 -9.95 11.81 0.32
CA PHE A 247 -11.15 12.22 -0.38
C PHE A 247 -11.37 13.73 -0.34
N LEU A 248 -11.33 14.35 0.85
CA LEU A 248 -11.54 15.79 1.00
C LEU A 248 -10.40 16.61 0.40
N LYS A 249 -9.16 16.12 0.45
CA LYS A 249 -7.99 16.76 -0.17
C LYS A 249 -8.19 16.89 -1.67
N GLU A 250 -8.56 15.80 -2.35
CA GLU A 250 -8.80 15.86 -3.79
C GLU A 250 -10.05 16.69 -4.11
N LEU A 251 -11.13 16.56 -3.34
CA LEU A 251 -12.32 17.39 -3.51
C LEU A 251 -11.98 18.88 -3.41
N PHE A 252 -11.32 19.32 -2.34
CA PHE A 252 -10.98 20.72 -2.15
C PHE A 252 -10.03 21.23 -3.21
N LYS A 253 -9.07 20.41 -3.67
CA LYS A 253 -8.22 20.75 -4.80
C LYS A 253 -9.01 21.05 -6.06
N GLN A 254 -9.99 20.20 -6.42
CA GLN A 254 -10.85 20.44 -7.59
C GLN A 254 -11.72 21.69 -7.41
N LEU A 255 -12.23 21.93 -6.21
CA LEU A 255 -13.02 23.14 -5.93
C LEU A 255 -12.18 24.41 -6.00
N MET A 256 -10.93 24.40 -5.54
CA MET A 256 -10.02 25.56 -5.64
C MET A 256 -9.61 25.86 -7.10
N ILE A 257 -9.55 24.83 -7.96
CA ILE A 257 -9.37 25.03 -9.41
C ILE A 257 -10.59 25.72 -10.03
N TYR A 258 -11.79 25.38 -9.55
CA TYR A 258 -13.04 25.98 -10.02
C TYR A 258 -13.24 27.41 -9.49
N ASP A 259 -12.97 27.63 -8.20
CA ASP A 259 -13.11 28.90 -7.50
C ASP A 259 -11.87 29.13 -6.60
N CYS A 260 -10.95 29.96 -7.07
CA CYS A 260 -9.69 30.24 -6.37
C CYS A 260 -9.87 31.03 -5.08
N ASP A 261 -11.02 31.70 -4.87
CA ASP A 261 -11.27 32.43 -3.62
C ASP A 261 -11.41 31.48 -2.42
N LEU A 262 -11.66 30.19 -2.67
CA LEU A 262 -11.73 29.17 -1.64
C LEU A 262 -10.38 28.91 -0.97
N GLU A 263 -9.25 29.16 -1.65
CA GLU A 263 -7.90 28.93 -1.11
C GLU A 263 -7.69 29.65 0.22
N ASN A 264 -8.26 30.85 0.35
CA ASN A 264 -8.09 31.75 1.49
C ASN A 264 -9.04 31.47 2.67
N ILE A 265 -9.85 30.41 2.62
CA ILE A 265 -10.76 30.06 3.72
C ILE A 265 -9.93 29.62 4.93
N GLU A 266 -9.94 30.45 5.98
CA GLU A 266 -9.20 30.18 7.22
C GLU A 266 -9.86 29.08 8.07
N TYR A 267 -9.03 28.25 8.71
CA TYR A 267 -9.42 27.40 9.82
C TYR A 267 -8.32 27.36 10.88
N GLN A 268 -8.63 26.82 12.06
CA GLN A 268 -7.68 26.71 13.16
C GLN A 268 -7.53 25.27 13.65
N VAL A 269 -6.30 24.88 13.96
CA VAL A 269 -5.96 23.63 14.64
C VAL A 269 -5.03 23.96 15.79
N GLN A 270 -5.45 23.65 17.03
CA GLN A 270 -4.63 23.87 18.24
C GLN A 270 -4.04 25.29 18.33
N GLY A 271 -4.85 26.31 18.03
CA GLY A 271 -4.46 27.71 18.09
C GLY A 271 -3.64 28.24 16.90
N HIS A 272 -3.21 27.36 15.98
CA HIS A 272 -2.52 27.76 14.75
C HIS A 272 -3.52 27.98 13.63
N LYS A 273 -3.33 29.05 12.86
CA LYS A 273 -4.15 29.40 11.70
C LYS A 273 -3.61 28.72 10.44
N TYR A 274 -4.53 28.22 9.64
CA TYR A 274 -4.28 27.59 8.35
C TYR A 274 -5.31 28.07 7.34
N THR A 275 -5.02 27.90 6.07
CA THR A 275 -5.97 28.13 4.97
C THR A 275 -6.38 26.82 4.32
N LEU A 276 -7.45 26.83 3.51
CA LEU A 276 -7.88 25.65 2.77
C LEU A 276 -6.77 25.13 1.84
N TYR A 277 -5.92 26.02 1.32
CA TYR A 277 -4.73 25.62 0.57
C TYR A 277 -3.76 24.77 1.40
N ASP A 278 -3.53 25.13 2.67
CA ASP A 278 -2.67 24.35 3.57
C ASP A 278 -3.18 22.93 3.82
N TYR A 279 -4.49 22.69 3.69
CA TYR A 279 -5.09 21.34 3.82
C TYR A 279 -4.46 20.33 2.85
N LEU A 280 -4.00 20.79 1.68
CA LEU A 280 -3.43 19.94 0.65
C LEU A 280 -2.10 19.29 1.09
N THR A 281 -1.38 19.89 2.02
CA THR A 281 -0.09 19.39 2.51
C THR A 281 -0.11 19.06 4.00
N GLN A 282 -1.06 19.61 4.76
CA GLN A 282 -1.15 19.45 6.20
C GLN A 282 -2.47 18.80 6.60
N LYS A 283 -2.42 17.52 6.96
CA LYS A 283 -3.60 16.78 7.43
C LYS A 283 -4.11 17.34 8.77
N PRO A 284 -5.32 17.94 8.83
CA PRO A 284 -5.83 18.47 10.08
C PRO A 284 -6.48 17.36 10.93
N ASN A 285 -6.96 17.74 12.13
CA ASN A 285 -7.76 16.84 12.93
C ASN A 285 -9.14 16.58 12.26
N ILE A 286 -9.73 15.44 12.58
CA ILE A 286 -11.04 15.00 12.06
C ILE A 286 -12.19 15.99 12.35
N GLY A 287 -12.09 16.80 13.41
CA GLY A 287 -13.09 17.82 13.75
C GLY A 287 -13.06 19.01 12.79
N THR A 288 -11.88 19.38 12.30
CA THR A 288 -11.71 20.41 11.28
C THR A 288 -12.45 20.05 10.00
N ASN A 289 -12.45 18.77 9.60
CA ASN A 289 -13.20 18.32 8.43
C ASN A 289 -14.69 18.65 8.54
N LYS A 290 -15.30 18.45 9.72
CA LYS A 290 -16.71 18.79 9.98
C LYS A 290 -17.00 20.27 9.84
N TYR A 291 -16.05 21.14 10.21
CA TYR A 291 -16.17 22.58 10.04
C TYR A 291 -16.07 22.96 8.55
N LEU A 292 -15.07 22.45 7.84
CA LEU A 292 -14.81 22.78 6.44
C LEU A 292 -15.96 22.33 5.52
N ILE A 293 -16.43 21.09 5.65
CA ILE A 293 -17.59 20.60 4.86
C ILE A 293 -18.89 21.37 5.17
N GLY A 294 -18.96 22.03 6.32
CA GLY A 294 -20.09 22.88 6.73
C GLY A 294 -19.95 24.34 6.32
N ASN A 295 -18.81 24.75 5.74
CA ASN A 295 -18.58 26.14 5.35
C ASN A 295 -19.49 26.52 4.16
N PRO A 296 -20.27 27.61 4.26
CA PRO A 296 -21.22 28.00 3.20
C PRO A 296 -20.56 28.24 1.84
N LYS A 297 -19.34 28.82 1.80
CA LYS A 297 -18.63 29.06 0.54
C LYS A 297 -18.22 27.76 -0.13
N ILE A 298 -17.60 26.85 0.64
CA ILE A 298 -17.22 25.52 0.15
C ILE A 298 -18.45 24.76 -0.33
N PHE A 299 -19.55 24.82 0.43
CA PHE A 299 -20.79 24.14 0.09
C PHE A 299 -21.43 24.69 -1.19
N THR A 300 -21.42 26.01 -1.39
CA THR A 300 -21.93 26.65 -2.61
C THR A 300 -21.07 26.28 -3.82
N ALA A 301 -19.75 26.42 -3.72
CA ALA A 301 -18.84 26.06 -4.80
C ALA A 301 -18.98 24.58 -5.19
N TYR A 302 -19.10 23.71 -4.19
CA TYR A 302 -19.39 22.30 -4.42
C TYR A 302 -20.72 22.08 -5.17
N LYS A 303 -21.78 22.78 -4.74
CA LYS A 303 -23.12 22.66 -5.34
C LYS A 303 -23.11 23.09 -6.81
N GLU A 304 -22.35 24.12 -7.13
CA GLU A 304 -22.20 24.65 -8.49
C GLU A 304 -21.33 23.74 -9.37
N PHE A 305 -20.17 23.31 -8.87
CA PHE A 305 -19.26 22.39 -9.57
C PHE A 305 -19.95 21.08 -9.99
N TYR A 306 -20.87 20.53 -9.18
CA TYR A 306 -21.56 19.26 -9.47
C TYR A 306 -22.95 19.40 -10.10
N HIS A 307 -23.47 20.62 -10.29
CA HIS A 307 -24.77 20.82 -10.95
C HIS A 307 -24.75 20.30 -12.41
N ASP A 308 -23.58 20.26 -13.04
CA ASP A 308 -23.41 19.78 -14.42
C ASP A 308 -23.37 18.24 -14.57
N TYR A 309 -23.23 17.47 -13.48
CA TYR A 309 -22.83 16.05 -13.55
C TYR A 309 -23.92 14.99 -13.26
N ARG A 310 -25.21 15.34 -13.07
CA ARG A 310 -26.33 14.42 -12.73
C ARG A 310 -26.12 13.48 -11.50
N LYS A 311 -25.00 13.58 -10.78
CA LYS A 311 -24.63 12.80 -9.57
C LYS A 311 -24.93 13.52 -8.25
N TYR A 312 -25.60 14.66 -8.35
CA TYR A 312 -25.81 15.67 -7.30
C TYR A 312 -26.32 15.13 -5.95
N SER A 313 -27.16 14.07 -5.91
CA SER A 313 -27.81 13.65 -4.67
C SER A 313 -26.91 12.84 -3.72
N LYS A 314 -26.04 11.96 -4.22
CA LYS A 314 -25.30 11.03 -3.35
C LYS A 314 -24.16 11.71 -2.61
N LEU A 315 -23.33 12.46 -3.32
CA LEU A 315 -22.20 13.18 -2.74
C LEU A 315 -22.64 14.28 -1.76
N LEU A 316 -23.74 14.98 -2.05
CA LEU A 316 -24.34 15.91 -1.09
C LEU A 316 -24.79 15.22 0.18
N ASN A 317 -25.46 14.08 0.04
CA ASN A 317 -25.93 13.31 1.19
C ASN A 317 -24.74 12.81 2.02
N LEU A 318 -23.67 12.34 1.36
CA LEU A 318 -22.43 11.95 1.99
C LEU A 318 -21.83 13.11 2.80
N LEU A 319 -21.57 14.26 2.18
CA LEU A 319 -20.93 15.38 2.86
C LEU A 319 -21.80 15.99 3.97
N ARG A 320 -23.09 16.21 3.69
CA ARG A 320 -23.99 16.93 4.59
C ARG A 320 -24.43 16.10 5.79
N PHE A 321 -24.66 14.81 5.57
CA PHE A 321 -25.27 13.93 6.57
C PHE A 321 -24.34 12.80 6.97
N GLU A 322 -23.97 11.91 6.06
CA GLU A 322 -23.26 10.66 6.42
C GLU A 322 -21.89 10.95 7.06
N LEU A 323 -21.05 11.75 6.40
CA LEU A 323 -19.71 12.09 6.86
C LEU A 323 -19.74 12.92 8.16
N LYS A 324 -20.65 13.89 8.24
CA LYS A 324 -20.83 14.72 9.44
C LYS A 324 -21.27 13.90 10.66
N ASN A 325 -22.18 12.95 10.46
CA ASN A 325 -22.66 12.05 11.49
C ASN A 325 -21.57 11.04 11.89
N ALA A 326 -20.87 10.47 10.92
CA ALA A 326 -19.74 9.57 11.14
C ALA A 326 -18.63 10.24 11.95
N ILE A 327 -18.22 11.47 11.58
CA ILE A 327 -17.24 12.27 12.36
C ILE A 327 -17.71 12.40 13.81
N THR A 328 -18.96 12.79 14.03
CA THR A 328 -19.48 13.05 15.39
C THR A 328 -19.48 11.77 16.24
N ASN A 329 -19.93 10.65 15.69
CA ASN A 329 -20.04 9.39 16.41
C ASN A 329 -18.66 8.76 16.67
N ILE A 330 -17.78 8.73 15.66
CA ILE A 330 -16.42 8.19 15.80
C ILE A 330 -15.60 9.03 16.77
N GLN A 331 -15.65 10.37 16.68
CA GLN A 331 -14.91 11.25 17.60
C GLN A 331 -15.29 11.02 19.06
N LYS A 332 -16.58 10.86 19.35
CA LYS A 332 -17.07 10.66 20.72
C LYS A 332 -16.43 9.41 21.35
N ILE A 333 -16.41 8.31 20.60
CA ILE A 333 -15.88 7.01 21.08
C ILE A 333 -14.35 7.03 21.07
N ARG A 334 -13.72 7.51 19.99
CA ARG A 334 -12.25 7.59 19.85
C ARG A 334 -11.61 8.45 20.95
N ASN A 335 -12.19 9.60 21.28
CA ASN A 335 -11.60 10.48 22.30
C ASN A 335 -11.60 9.81 23.68
N ALA A 336 -12.63 9.05 24.02
CA ALA A 336 -12.66 8.27 25.25
C ALA A 336 -11.54 7.20 25.26
N ALA A 337 -11.41 6.45 24.15
CA ALA A 337 -10.37 5.44 23.99
C ALA A 337 -8.94 6.03 24.04
N ALA A 338 -8.71 7.20 23.44
CA ALA A 338 -7.39 7.84 23.34
C ALA A 338 -6.91 8.46 24.65
N HIS A 339 -7.81 8.85 25.56
CA HIS A 339 -7.49 9.48 26.84
C HIS A 339 -7.44 8.48 28.01
N GLY A 340 -7.25 7.18 27.73
CA GLY A 340 -7.04 6.14 28.73
C GLY A 340 -8.32 5.55 29.32
N GLY A 341 -9.49 5.81 28.73
CA GLY A 341 -10.72 5.11 29.08
C GLY A 341 -10.75 3.70 28.46
N SER A 342 -11.32 2.73 29.17
CA SER A 342 -11.59 1.40 28.60
C SER A 342 -12.75 1.48 27.60
N THR A 343 -12.60 0.85 26.44
CA THR A 343 -13.63 0.84 25.40
C THR A 343 -14.38 -0.48 25.43
N SER A 344 -15.71 -0.41 25.51
CA SER A 344 -16.58 -1.58 25.51
C SER A 344 -16.66 -2.23 24.12
N LYS A 345 -17.06 -3.52 24.09
CA LYS A 345 -17.40 -4.22 22.84
C LYS A 345 -18.49 -3.48 22.06
N GLN A 346 -19.50 -2.94 22.74
CA GLN A 346 -20.62 -2.23 22.12
C GLN A 346 -20.14 -0.95 21.40
N ASP A 347 -19.25 -0.19 22.02
CA ASP A 347 -18.66 1.00 21.40
C ASP A 347 -17.80 0.63 20.19
N CYS A 348 -17.02 -0.45 20.30
CA CYS A 348 -16.26 -0.99 19.18
C CYS A 348 -17.16 -1.41 18.01
N GLU A 349 -18.25 -2.12 18.30
CA GLU A 349 -19.23 -2.55 17.29
C GLU A 349 -19.97 -1.39 16.65
N ALA A 350 -20.23 -0.32 17.40
CA ALA A 350 -20.80 0.91 16.85
C ALA A 350 -19.86 1.56 15.82
N VAL A 351 -18.57 1.69 16.15
CA VAL A 351 -17.56 2.20 15.21
C VAL A 351 -17.41 1.26 14.01
N ARG A 352 -17.28 -0.04 14.25
CA ARG A 352 -17.17 -1.07 13.20
C ARG A 352 -18.35 -1.02 12.24
N SER A 353 -19.57 -0.85 12.75
CA SER A 353 -20.79 -0.76 11.94
C SER A 353 -20.79 0.47 11.04
N ILE A 354 -20.32 1.62 11.53
CA ILE A 354 -20.16 2.84 10.71
C ILE A 354 -19.14 2.60 9.59
N ILE A 355 -17.98 2.01 9.92
CA ILE A 355 -16.87 1.78 8.98
C ILE A 355 -17.25 0.80 7.87
N LEU A 356 -17.75 -0.37 8.26
CA LEU A 356 -17.99 -1.50 7.37
C LEU A 356 -19.40 -1.55 6.78
N GLY A 357 -20.40 -0.96 7.47
CA GLY A 357 -21.80 -1.08 7.08
C GLY A 357 -22.38 -2.44 7.46
N VAL A 358 -22.53 -2.71 8.76
CA VAL A 358 -23.16 -3.97 9.19
C VAL A 358 -24.67 -3.89 8.93
N GLY A 359 -25.13 -4.47 7.82
CA GLY A 359 -26.54 -4.45 7.39
C GLY A 359 -26.92 -3.24 6.52
N GLU A 360 -25.96 -2.38 6.18
CA GLU A 360 -26.14 -1.19 5.33
C GLU A 360 -24.85 -0.85 4.58
N ILE A 361 -24.80 0.26 3.85
CA ILE A 361 -23.56 0.69 3.17
C ILE A 361 -22.65 1.39 4.18
N GLY A 362 -21.42 0.88 4.34
CA GLY A 362 -20.43 1.48 5.24
C GLY A 362 -19.88 2.81 4.72
N ILE A 363 -19.51 3.70 5.65
CA ILE A 363 -19.03 5.05 5.29
C ILE A 363 -17.77 5.00 4.43
N ILE A 364 -16.89 4.02 4.64
CA ILE A 364 -15.67 3.87 3.84
C ILE A 364 -16.01 3.50 2.40
N SER A 365 -17.00 2.63 2.18
CA SER A 365 -17.48 2.30 0.84
C SER A 365 -18.08 3.52 0.13
N SER A 366 -18.86 4.35 0.85
CA SER A 366 -19.38 5.63 0.32
C SER A 366 -18.26 6.58 -0.07
N ILE A 367 -17.28 6.81 0.83
CA ILE A 367 -16.13 7.70 0.58
C ILE A 367 -15.34 7.23 -0.63
N LEU A 368 -14.95 5.95 -0.69
CA LEU A 368 -14.17 5.40 -1.79
C LEU A 368 -14.92 5.47 -3.13
N THR A 369 -16.23 5.23 -3.11
CA THR A 369 -17.06 5.29 -4.32
C THR A 369 -17.06 6.70 -4.89
N GLU A 370 -17.31 7.71 -4.06
CA GLU A 370 -17.35 9.11 -4.50
C GLU A 370 -15.94 9.62 -4.85
N HIS A 371 -14.90 9.26 -4.08
CA HIS A 371 -13.52 9.66 -4.37
C HIS A 371 -13.08 9.26 -5.78
N LYS A 372 -13.44 8.05 -6.22
CA LYS A 372 -13.16 7.58 -7.60
C LYS A 372 -13.94 8.31 -8.69
N LEU A 373 -14.93 9.12 -8.35
CA LEU A 373 -15.65 9.96 -9.31
C LEU A 373 -15.01 11.35 -9.44
N ILE A 374 -14.16 11.74 -8.47
CA ILE A 374 -13.41 13.00 -8.46
C ILE A 374 -12.09 12.86 -9.24
N LEU A 375 -11.42 11.70 -9.07
CA LEU A 375 -10.24 11.30 -9.84
C LEU A 375 -10.62 10.95 -11.28
#